data_AF-A0A090SNB0-F1
#
_entry.id   AF-A0A090SNB0-F1
#
_cell.length_a   1.000
_cell.length_b   1.000
_cell.length_c   1.000
_cell.angle_alpha   90.00
_cell.angle_beta   90.00
_cell.angle_gamma   90.00
#
_symmetry.space_group_name_H-M   'P 1'
#
loop_
_entity.id
_entity.type
_entity.pdbx_description
1 polymer ?
#
loop_
_entity_poly.entity_id
_entity_poly.type
_entity_poly.pdbx_seq_one_letter_code
_entity_poly.pdbx_strand_id
1 'polypeptide(L)'
;MHSDCKFVVGTKLKSSDLDFVLTPEECVGRLSRIRNKDEILNRLPKELASQISPAAKKSSTALISAIRKELLSVNWVGVSLLTRKTPLTDAQLATFPKLQAKIATLSDGQSGSVRQAGYKAVTDDVALAKQFHFQPTEPNPENKIVVEFAGQWSRNAACLMLDESDSQTSKMASVKADHENVHRSLATFDALSSEGRSLHICIPCHSQPNPIKLKLADDVLPVEKSLSKEEWDNVLIPILPVVKSGEEFTLKEFGYLYVIWDNKVWREVEIQPNGYFADIDLSYYRRRDEKASLVTRHVNIDGSTLITRCYIGGETFHVVQEGKTVFTGKLALDETARVFGLTAEEVDIEFPDITHDPLTLTTQLSPKTAFDSEVRHAEGKPMPHIWVPYKMKSDVQSELYLHYSPEQLSLTQIEQLETSHKNCSISLSELSSYSQAQSFEQAVSPIRSVPKSVVMDRKSSVILNQQDSNIAVVALSAFAVPRIRYLHEPSVDHSDDYFEIRNEEHDWSSRAYFRSFPLDEEGYRTLCFDLPPPEVEHVDLVRGAHADPGKGLQHTITIDNTIPLSELLG
;
A
#
# COMPACT_ATOMS: atom_id res chain seq x y z
N MET A 1 26.95 -52.58 -17.60
CA MET A 1 26.02 -53.32 -16.72
C MET A 1 24.95 -52.33 -16.26
N HIS A 2 23.75 -52.41 -16.83
CA HIS A 2 22.62 -51.55 -16.45
C HIS A 2 22.17 -51.93 -15.04
N SER A 3 21.90 -50.94 -14.19
CA SER A 3 21.42 -51.17 -12.82
C SER A 3 19.90 -51.09 -12.88
N ASP A 4 19.25 -52.25 -12.96
CA ASP A 4 17.80 -52.42 -13.14
C ASP A 4 17.05 -52.20 -11.82
N CYS A 5 16.95 -50.95 -11.36
CA CYS A 5 16.17 -50.56 -10.19
C CYS A 5 15.35 -49.30 -10.49
N LYS A 6 14.04 -49.38 -10.26
CA LYS A 6 13.08 -48.28 -10.33
C LYS A 6 12.60 -47.93 -8.92
N PHE A 7 12.35 -46.66 -8.65
CA PHE A 7 11.85 -46.22 -7.35
C PHE A 7 10.36 -45.90 -7.44
N VAL A 8 9.58 -46.45 -6.51
CA VAL A 8 8.14 -46.21 -6.38
C VAL A 8 7.88 -45.59 -5.01
N VAL A 9 6.98 -44.62 -4.96
CA VAL A 9 6.56 -44.00 -3.69
C VAL A 9 5.85 -45.07 -2.85
N GLY A 10 6.21 -45.20 -1.57
CA GLY A 10 5.70 -46.27 -0.70
C GLY A 10 4.17 -46.33 -0.57
N THR A 11 3.47 -45.20 -0.74
CA THR A 11 2.00 -45.13 -0.76
C THR A 11 1.38 -45.68 -2.04
N LYS A 12 2.13 -45.77 -3.13
CA LYS A 12 1.68 -46.24 -4.46
C LYS A 12 2.06 -47.69 -4.76
N LEU A 13 2.67 -48.40 -3.80
CA LEU A 13 3.05 -49.80 -3.95
C LEU A 13 1.80 -50.69 -4.02
N LYS A 14 1.69 -51.51 -5.06
CA LYS A 14 0.55 -52.42 -5.26
C LYS A 14 0.93 -53.87 -4.92
N SER A 15 -0.08 -54.71 -4.70
CA SER A 15 0.10 -56.16 -4.50
C SER A 15 0.82 -56.83 -5.69
N SER A 16 0.61 -56.34 -6.93
CA SER A 16 1.31 -56.79 -8.14
C SER A 16 2.80 -56.50 -8.17
N ASP A 17 3.27 -55.56 -7.32
CA ASP A 17 4.68 -55.13 -7.32
C ASP A 17 5.52 -55.92 -6.30
N LEU A 18 4.89 -56.73 -5.43
CA LEU A 18 5.54 -57.45 -4.33
C LEU A 18 6.64 -58.41 -4.82
N ASP A 19 6.42 -59.08 -5.95
CA ASP A 19 7.38 -60.01 -6.56
C ASP A 19 8.64 -59.32 -7.12
N PHE A 20 8.63 -57.99 -7.17
CA PHE A 20 9.70 -57.15 -7.71
C PHE A 20 10.38 -56.28 -6.64
N VAL A 21 9.88 -56.27 -5.40
CA VAL A 21 10.42 -55.42 -4.31
C VAL A 21 11.84 -55.82 -3.93
N LEU A 22 12.72 -54.82 -3.82
CA LEU A 22 14.09 -54.97 -3.34
C LEU A 22 14.21 -54.47 -1.90
N THR A 23 15.07 -55.11 -1.11
CA THR A 23 15.43 -54.60 0.22
C THR A 23 16.24 -53.30 0.09
N PRO A 24 16.24 -52.44 1.12
CA PRO A 24 17.06 -51.23 1.12
C PRO A 24 18.55 -51.50 0.84
N GLU A 25 19.09 -52.60 1.36
CA GLU A 25 20.50 -52.98 1.14
C GLU A 25 20.76 -53.53 -0.27
N GLU A 26 19.81 -54.28 -0.85
CA GLU A 26 19.90 -54.71 -2.26
C GLU A 26 19.86 -53.51 -3.21
N CYS A 27 19.05 -52.48 -2.90
CA CYS A 27 18.97 -51.24 -3.68
C CYS A 27 20.27 -50.44 -3.58
N VAL A 28 20.75 -50.22 -2.35
CA VAL A 28 21.99 -49.48 -2.08
C VAL A 28 23.20 -50.21 -2.66
N GLY A 29 23.25 -51.54 -2.56
CA GLY A 29 24.32 -52.36 -3.14
C GLY A 29 24.36 -52.35 -4.68
N ARG A 30 23.22 -52.09 -5.34
CA ARG A 30 23.16 -51.88 -6.80
C ARG A 30 23.62 -50.47 -7.19
N LEU A 31 23.29 -49.46 -6.38
CA LEU A 31 23.72 -48.07 -6.61
C LEU A 31 25.20 -47.84 -6.29
N SER A 32 25.76 -48.53 -5.29
CA SER A 32 27.17 -48.41 -4.89
C SER A 32 28.17 -48.89 -5.93
N ARG A 33 27.71 -49.65 -6.94
CA ARG A 33 28.53 -50.08 -8.09
C ARG A 33 28.73 -48.96 -9.11
N ILE A 34 27.93 -47.89 -9.04
CA ILE A 34 28.03 -46.72 -9.92
C ILE A 34 29.03 -45.75 -9.28
N ARG A 35 30.18 -45.53 -9.94
CA ARG A 35 31.24 -44.66 -9.41
C ARG A 35 30.96 -43.16 -9.61
N ASN A 36 30.13 -42.81 -10.60
CA ASN A 36 29.82 -41.43 -10.95
C ASN A 36 28.55 -40.94 -10.25
N LYS A 37 28.64 -39.83 -9.51
CA LYS A 37 27.51 -39.21 -8.79
C LYS A 37 26.41 -38.70 -9.72
N ASP A 38 26.77 -38.18 -10.89
CA ASP A 38 25.81 -37.59 -11.83
C ASP A 38 24.98 -38.69 -12.51
N GLU A 39 25.59 -39.86 -12.70
CA GLU A 39 24.90 -41.06 -13.19
C GLU A 39 23.93 -41.65 -12.15
N ILE A 40 24.23 -41.54 -10.86
CA ILE A 40 23.30 -41.91 -9.79
C ILE A 40 22.11 -40.94 -9.78
N LEU A 41 22.36 -39.62 -9.86
CA LEU A 41 21.30 -38.59 -9.85
C LEU A 41 20.36 -38.72 -11.05
N ASN A 42 20.88 -39.00 -12.24
CA ASN A 42 20.07 -39.16 -13.46
C ASN A 42 19.16 -40.40 -13.42
N ARG A 43 19.40 -41.36 -12.52
CA ARG A 43 18.58 -42.56 -12.36
C ARG A 43 17.52 -42.44 -11.25
N LEU A 44 17.54 -41.36 -10.48
CA LEU A 44 16.53 -41.10 -9.45
C LEU A 44 15.33 -40.36 -10.05
N PRO A 45 14.10 -40.65 -9.61
CA PRO A 45 12.97 -39.79 -9.88
C PRO A 45 13.25 -38.36 -9.42
N LYS A 46 12.74 -37.37 -10.16
CA LYS A 46 12.97 -35.94 -9.86
C LYS A 46 12.49 -35.57 -8.46
N GLU A 47 11.41 -36.20 -8.00
CA GLU A 47 10.82 -36.03 -6.67
C GLU A 47 11.77 -36.54 -5.59
N LEU A 48 12.34 -37.73 -5.74
CA LEU A 48 13.32 -38.29 -4.81
C LEU A 48 14.62 -37.47 -4.82
N ALA A 49 15.10 -37.08 -6.01
CA ALA A 49 16.29 -36.24 -6.13
C ALA A 49 16.10 -34.87 -5.49
N SER A 50 14.89 -34.30 -5.48
CA SER A 50 14.59 -33.02 -4.82
C SER A 50 14.61 -33.09 -3.29
N GLN A 51 14.27 -34.25 -2.71
CA GLN A 51 14.24 -34.47 -1.26
C GLN A 51 15.63 -34.66 -0.64
N ILE A 52 16.64 -34.98 -1.46
CA ILE A 52 18.02 -35.15 -1.00
C ILE A 52 18.70 -33.78 -0.87
N SER A 53 19.33 -33.55 0.28
CA SER A 53 19.99 -32.27 0.59
C SER A 53 21.11 -31.94 -0.42
N PRO A 54 21.33 -30.64 -0.75
CA PRO A 54 22.38 -30.22 -1.68
C PRO A 54 23.79 -30.64 -1.24
N ALA A 55 24.03 -30.75 0.08
CA ALA A 55 25.29 -31.22 0.63
C ALA A 55 25.55 -32.70 0.33
N ALA A 56 24.52 -33.55 0.41
CA ALA A 56 24.63 -34.98 0.14
C ALA A 56 24.88 -35.29 -1.35
N LYS A 57 24.49 -34.39 -2.27
CA LYS A 57 24.72 -34.52 -3.72
C LYS A 57 26.18 -34.29 -4.14
N LYS A 58 27.04 -33.79 -3.24
CA LYS A 58 28.44 -33.46 -3.56
C LYS A 58 29.36 -34.69 -3.62
N SER A 59 29.00 -35.79 -2.95
CA SER A 59 29.78 -37.04 -2.92
C SER A 59 28.88 -38.25 -3.18
N SER A 60 29.38 -39.24 -3.93
CA SER A 60 28.66 -40.50 -4.19
C SER A 60 28.35 -41.27 -2.90
N THR A 61 29.25 -41.25 -1.91
CA THR A 61 29.05 -41.92 -0.62
C THR A 61 27.98 -41.23 0.22
N ALA A 62 27.97 -39.89 0.24
CA ALA A 62 26.96 -39.11 0.95
C ALA A 62 25.58 -39.24 0.27
N LEU A 63 25.55 -39.28 -1.06
CA LEU A 63 24.33 -39.47 -1.86
C LEU A 63 23.70 -40.85 -1.59
N ILE A 64 24.50 -41.91 -1.59
CA ILE A 64 24.03 -43.28 -1.29
C ILE A 64 23.51 -43.39 0.15
N SER A 65 24.18 -42.74 1.12
CA SER A 65 23.73 -42.70 2.51
C SER A 65 22.38 -41.98 2.66
N ALA A 66 22.16 -40.88 1.93
CA ALA A 66 20.88 -40.18 1.92
C ALA A 66 19.76 -41.02 1.29
N ILE A 67 20.04 -41.72 0.19
CA ILE A 67 19.07 -42.64 -0.45
C ILE A 67 18.71 -43.80 0.49
N ARG A 68 19.70 -44.36 1.20
CA ARG A 68 19.46 -45.43 2.20
C ARG A 68 18.48 -44.98 3.27
N LYS A 69 18.60 -43.73 3.74
CA LYS A 69 17.69 -43.17 4.75
C LYS A 69 16.23 -43.12 4.27
N GLU A 70 16.00 -42.73 3.01
CA GLU A 70 14.66 -42.67 2.42
C GLU A 70 14.06 -44.05 2.12
N LEU A 71 14.90 -45.05 1.84
CA LEU A 71 14.45 -46.44 1.69
C LEU A 71 14.11 -47.09 3.04
N LEU A 72 14.83 -46.75 4.11
CA LEU A 72 14.54 -47.22 5.47
C LEU A 72 13.28 -46.58 6.07
N SER A 73 12.94 -45.36 5.67
CA SER A 73 11.70 -44.70 6.08
C SER A 73 10.47 -45.24 5.33
N VAL A 74 10.67 -46.01 4.24
CA VAL A 74 9.61 -46.53 3.34
C VAL A 74 8.83 -45.42 2.62
N ASN A 75 9.40 -44.20 2.58
CA ASN A 75 8.90 -43.14 1.70
C ASN A 75 9.04 -43.56 0.23
N TRP A 76 10.12 -44.29 -0.05
CA TRP A 76 10.42 -44.84 -1.36
C TRP A 76 10.76 -46.33 -1.23
N VAL A 77 10.35 -47.12 -2.22
CA VAL A 77 10.63 -48.54 -2.32
C VAL A 77 11.30 -48.79 -3.66
N GLY A 78 12.44 -49.51 -3.63
CA GLY A 78 13.12 -49.93 -4.84
C GLY A 78 12.46 -51.19 -5.41
N VAL A 79 12.22 -51.18 -6.72
CA VAL A 79 11.56 -52.23 -7.47
C VAL A 79 12.48 -52.65 -8.62
N SER A 80 12.74 -53.94 -8.73
CA SER A 80 13.55 -54.54 -9.80
C SER A 80 12.74 -54.63 -11.10
N LEU A 81 13.40 -54.57 -12.27
CA LEU A 81 12.75 -54.85 -13.56
C LEU A 81 12.52 -56.35 -13.79
N LEU A 82 13.22 -57.19 -13.04
CA LEU A 82 13.10 -58.65 -13.08
C LEU A 82 12.46 -59.15 -11.79
N THR A 83 11.54 -60.12 -11.93
CA THR A 83 10.94 -60.83 -10.79
C THR A 83 12.02 -61.50 -9.95
N ARG A 84 11.86 -61.50 -8.63
CA ARG A 84 12.77 -62.23 -7.76
C ARG A 84 12.64 -63.73 -8.02
N LYS A 85 13.78 -64.42 -8.09
CA LYS A 85 13.81 -65.89 -8.17
C LYS A 85 13.43 -66.56 -6.84
N THR A 86 13.59 -65.83 -5.73
CA THR A 86 13.20 -66.26 -4.39
C THR A 86 12.40 -65.15 -3.70
N PRO A 87 11.23 -65.47 -3.11
CA PRO A 87 10.45 -64.48 -2.36
C PRO A 87 11.24 -63.97 -1.15
N LEU A 88 10.90 -62.77 -0.69
CA LEU A 88 11.47 -62.20 0.52
C LEU A 88 11.11 -63.07 1.73
N THR A 89 12.12 -63.53 2.46
CA THR A 89 11.89 -64.32 3.69
C THR A 89 11.64 -63.40 4.87
N ASP A 90 10.85 -63.88 5.85
CA ASP A 90 10.55 -63.12 7.07
C ASP A 90 11.81 -62.73 7.85
N ALA A 91 12.86 -63.55 7.79
CA ALA A 91 14.16 -63.23 8.38
C ALA A 91 14.86 -62.03 7.71
N GLN A 92 14.71 -61.85 6.39
CA GLN A 92 15.24 -60.69 5.67
C GLN A 92 14.42 -59.43 5.95
N LEU A 93 13.11 -59.58 6.11
CA LEU A 93 12.18 -58.48 6.40
C LEU A 93 12.22 -58.02 7.86
N ALA A 94 12.60 -58.89 8.80
CA ALA A 94 12.77 -58.56 10.21
C ALA A 94 13.81 -57.43 10.44
N THR A 95 14.79 -57.31 9.55
CA THR A 95 15.80 -56.23 9.58
C THR A 95 15.20 -54.87 9.19
N PHE A 96 14.03 -54.84 8.54
CA PHE A 96 13.38 -53.64 8.01
C PHE A 96 11.90 -53.59 8.42
N PRO A 97 11.58 -53.31 9.71
CA PRO A 97 10.24 -53.47 10.28
C PRO A 97 9.16 -52.62 9.60
N LYS A 98 9.52 -51.43 9.10
CA LYS A 98 8.59 -50.57 8.36
C LYS A 98 8.22 -51.14 6.99
N LEU A 99 9.17 -51.78 6.31
CA LEU A 99 8.93 -52.41 5.01
C LEU A 99 8.12 -53.69 5.20
N GLN A 100 8.40 -54.46 6.26
CA GLN A 100 7.64 -55.65 6.64
C GLN A 100 6.16 -55.32 6.90
N ALA A 101 5.87 -54.29 7.69
CA ALA A 101 4.50 -53.84 7.95
C ALA A 101 3.76 -53.42 6.66
N LYS A 102 4.48 -52.81 5.72
CA LYS A 102 3.90 -52.37 4.44
C LYS A 102 3.63 -53.54 3.46
N ILE A 103 4.45 -54.58 3.50
CA ILE A 103 4.23 -55.80 2.72
C ILE A 103 3.09 -56.63 3.33
N ALA A 104 3.04 -56.78 4.66
CA ALA A 104 1.97 -57.51 5.35
C ALA A 104 0.58 -56.91 5.06
N THR A 105 0.47 -55.58 5.09
CA THR A 105 -0.79 -54.87 4.75
C THR A 105 -1.24 -55.05 3.29
N LEU A 106 -0.32 -55.37 2.37
CA LEU A 106 -0.63 -55.64 0.96
C LEU A 106 -0.88 -57.12 0.67
N SER A 107 -0.36 -58.02 1.51
CA SER A 107 -0.58 -59.48 1.42
C SER A 107 -1.91 -59.92 2.05
N ASP A 108 -2.33 -59.30 3.16
CA ASP A 108 -3.62 -59.61 3.84
C ASP A 108 -4.85 -59.15 3.04
N GLY A 109 -4.66 -58.36 1.98
CA GLY A 109 -5.73 -57.94 1.07
C GLY A 109 -6.19 -59.02 0.08
N GLN A 110 -5.58 -60.22 0.08
CA GLN A 110 -5.95 -61.34 -0.76
C GLN A 110 -6.43 -62.54 0.06
N SER A 111 -7.69 -62.51 0.50
CA SER A 111 -8.47 -63.73 0.74
C SER A 111 -9.95 -63.39 0.58
N GLY A 112 -10.52 -63.84 -0.55
CA GLY A 112 -11.96 -63.86 -0.71
C GLY A 112 -12.58 -64.90 0.24
N SER A 113 -13.70 -64.56 0.87
CA SER A 113 -14.63 -65.57 1.37
C SER A 113 -16.03 -65.01 1.50
N VAL A 114 -16.96 -65.75 0.91
CA VAL A 114 -18.40 -65.57 0.92
C VAL A 114 -19.00 -66.19 2.19
N ARG A 115 -20.10 -65.60 2.65
CA ARG A 115 -21.03 -65.91 3.76
C ARG A 115 -21.26 -67.41 4.09
N GLN A 116 -21.24 -67.77 5.38
CA GLN A 116 -22.39 -68.34 6.13
C GLN A 116 -22.12 -68.51 7.64
N ALA A 117 -23.20 -68.52 8.42
CA ALA A 117 -23.28 -68.29 9.87
C ALA A 117 -22.85 -69.47 10.75
N GLY A 118 -22.18 -69.16 11.87
CA GLY A 118 -21.87 -70.10 12.96
C GLY A 118 -21.62 -69.33 14.26
N TYR A 119 -22.58 -69.39 15.17
CA TYR A 119 -22.63 -68.66 16.43
C TYR A 119 -21.36 -68.82 17.27
N LYS A 120 -20.86 -67.70 17.81
CA LYS A 120 -19.88 -67.65 18.91
C LYS A 120 -20.51 -66.85 20.05
N ALA A 121 -20.39 -67.37 21.27
CA ALA A 121 -20.98 -66.77 22.47
C ALA A 121 -20.61 -65.29 22.59
N VAL A 122 -21.60 -64.44 22.87
CA VAL A 122 -21.41 -63.00 23.07
C VAL A 122 -20.65 -62.81 24.39
N THR A 123 -19.33 -62.60 24.30
CA THR A 123 -18.63 -61.77 25.27
C THR A 123 -18.76 -60.34 24.80
N ASP A 124 -19.24 -59.47 25.69
CA ASP A 124 -19.36 -58.04 25.44
C ASP A 124 -17.97 -57.41 25.46
N ASP A 125 -17.20 -57.70 24.42
CA ASP A 125 -15.88 -57.11 24.15
C ASP A 125 -16.03 -55.94 23.17
N VAL A 126 -17.20 -55.29 23.16
CA VAL A 126 -17.27 -53.92 22.67
C VAL A 126 -16.48 -53.11 23.68
N ALA A 127 -15.25 -52.74 23.33
CA ALA A 127 -14.67 -51.54 23.92
C ALA A 127 -15.71 -50.44 23.67
N LEU A 128 -16.48 -50.10 24.71
CA LEU A 128 -17.33 -48.91 24.71
C LEU A 128 -16.47 -47.84 24.08
N ALA A 129 -16.91 -47.35 22.92
CA ALA A 129 -16.16 -46.37 22.16
C ALA A 129 -15.64 -45.36 23.17
N LYS A 130 -14.30 -45.19 23.24
CA LYS A 130 -13.62 -44.21 24.09
C LYS A 130 -14.58 -43.05 24.22
N GLN A 131 -15.16 -42.84 25.42
CA GLN A 131 -16.22 -41.86 25.63
C GLN A 131 -15.91 -40.69 24.72
N PHE A 132 -16.67 -40.54 23.63
CA PHE A 132 -16.46 -39.43 22.74
C PHE A 132 -16.81 -38.26 23.64
N HIS A 133 -15.78 -37.62 24.20
CA HIS A 133 -15.91 -36.27 24.65
C HIS A 133 -16.14 -35.52 23.35
N PHE A 134 -17.41 -35.49 22.94
CA PHE A 134 -17.90 -34.49 22.04
C PHE A 134 -17.68 -33.20 22.80
N GLN A 135 -16.50 -32.59 22.64
CA GLN A 135 -16.40 -31.15 22.77
C GLN A 135 -17.35 -30.64 21.69
N PRO A 136 -18.47 -30.00 22.07
CA PRO A 136 -19.21 -29.23 21.10
C PRO A 136 -18.20 -28.20 20.59
N THR A 137 -17.68 -28.39 19.39
CA THR A 137 -17.10 -27.28 18.66
C THR A 137 -18.28 -26.35 18.47
N GLU A 138 -18.22 -25.15 19.06
CA GLU A 138 -19.20 -24.12 18.76
C GLU A 138 -19.34 -24.06 17.23
N PRO A 139 -20.57 -24.13 16.69
CA PRO A 139 -20.79 -24.17 15.26
C PRO A 139 -20.02 -23.01 14.64
N ASN A 140 -19.07 -23.33 13.76
CA ASN A 140 -18.23 -22.32 13.15
C ASN A 140 -19.20 -21.35 12.44
N PRO A 141 -19.17 -20.06 12.77
CA PRO A 141 -20.26 -19.17 12.38
C PRO A 141 -20.53 -19.22 10.87
N GLU A 142 -21.78 -19.38 10.45
CA GLU A 142 -22.10 -19.64 9.04
C GLU A 142 -22.26 -18.35 8.20
N ASN A 143 -21.77 -17.22 8.69
CA ASN A 143 -21.85 -15.97 7.94
C ASN A 143 -20.53 -15.64 7.23
N LYS A 144 -20.65 -14.79 6.21
CA LYS A 144 -19.54 -14.26 5.43
C LYS A 144 -19.72 -12.76 5.18
N ILE A 145 -18.60 -12.07 4.96
CA ILE A 145 -18.58 -10.74 4.35
C ILE A 145 -17.89 -10.91 3.00
N VAL A 146 -18.49 -10.36 1.96
CA VAL A 146 -17.92 -10.36 0.62
C VAL A 146 -17.72 -8.93 0.18
N VAL A 147 -16.53 -8.66 -0.35
CA VAL A 147 -16.19 -7.41 -1.01
C VAL A 147 -15.90 -7.72 -2.47
N GLU A 148 -16.65 -7.07 -3.34
CA GLU A 148 -16.54 -7.17 -4.78
C GLU A 148 -15.54 -6.16 -5.30
N PHE A 149 -14.76 -6.59 -6.29
CA PHE A 149 -13.87 -5.73 -7.05
C PHE A 149 -14.32 -5.78 -8.50
N ALA A 150 -14.44 -4.60 -9.13
CA ALA A 150 -14.66 -4.58 -10.57
C ALA A 150 -13.46 -5.20 -11.29
N GLY A 151 -13.78 -6.13 -12.20
CA GLY A 151 -12.83 -6.78 -13.07
C GLY A 151 -12.05 -7.95 -12.52
N GLN A 152 -11.24 -8.53 -13.39
CA GLN A 152 -10.35 -9.65 -13.10
C GLN A 152 -8.93 -9.32 -13.55
N TRP A 153 -8.06 -9.12 -12.57
CA TRP A 153 -6.70 -8.66 -12.77
C TRP A 153 -5.71 -9.50 -11.95
N SER A 154 -4.43 -9.41 -12.30
CA SER A 154 -3.34 -10.17 -11.67
C SER A 154 -3.13 -9.78 -10.21
N ARG A 155 -2.84 -10.75 -9.33
CA ARG A 155 -2.67 -10.54 -7.87
C ARG A 155 -1.94 -9.25 -7.50
N ASN A 156 -2.49 -8.58 -6.50
CA ASN A 156 -1.96 -7.34 -5.96
C ASN A 156 -1.34 -7.53 -4.56
N ALA A 157 -0.48 -6.60 -4.14
CA ALA A 157 0.18 -6.66 -2.84
C ALA A 157 -0.78 -6.33 -1.68
N ALA A 158 -1.76 -5.46 -1.91
CA ALA A 158 -2.76 -5.12 -0.92
C ALA A 158 -3.79 -6.23 -0.71
N CYS A 159 -4.39 -6.23 0.47
CA CYS A 159 -5.45 -7.16 0.87
C CYS A 159 -6.46 -6.45 1.76
N LEU A 160 -7.60 -7.10 2.02
CA LEU A 160 -8.61 -6.57 2.92
C LEU A 160 -8.43 -7.15 4.33
N MET A 161 -8.79 -6.36 5.33
CA MET A 161 -8.77 -6.74 6.74
C MET A 161 -10.10 -6.41 7.40
N LEU A 162 -10.59 -7.34 8.22
CA LEU A 162 -11.59 -7.07 9.24
C LEU A 162 -10.89 -6.94 10.58
N ASP A 163 -11.14 -5.84 11.29
CA ASP A 163 -10.62 -5.60 12.63
C ASP A 163 -11.17 -6.62 13.63
N GLU A 164 -10.43 -6.84 14.72
CA GLU A 164 -10.89 -7.70 15.79
C GLU A 164 -12.20 -7.21 16.41
N SER A 165 -12.97 -8.17 16.91
CA SER A 165 -14.25 -7.99 17.60
C SER A 165 -14.17 -8.74 18.93
N ASP A 166 -15.12 -8.51 19.83
CA ASP A 166 -15.17 -9.20 21.12
C ASP A 166 -15.22 -10.73 20.96
N SER A 167 -15.87 -11.21 19.89
CA SER A 167 -16.04 -12.63 19.60
C SER A 167 -14.96 -13.23 18.68
N GLN A 168 -14.27 -12.43 17.86
CA GLN A 168 -13.39 -12.94 16.81
C GLN A 168 -12.15 -12.07 16.56
N THR A 169 -11.00 -12.72 16.40
CA THR A 169 -9.74 -12.08 15.99
C THR A 169 -9.83 -11.46 14.61
N SER A 170 -8.92 -10.50 14.32
CA SER A 170 -8.78 -9.92 12.99
C SER A 170 -8.62 -10.98 11.90
N LYS A 171 -9.17 -10.71 10.71
CA LYS A 171 -9.12 -11.61 9.56
C LYS A 171 -8.64 -10.87 8.32
N MET A 172 -7.91 -11.57 7.46
CA MET A 172 -7.42 -11.03 6.18
C MET A 172 -8.06 -11.79 5.02
N ALA A 173 -8.41 -11.09 3.95
CA ALA A 173 -8.88 -11.68 2.70
C ALA A 173 -8.12 -11.10 1.51
N SER A 174 -7.67 -11.97 0.61
CA SER A 174 -7.09 -11.57 -0.67
C SER A 174 -8.14 -11.69 -1.78
N VAL A 175 -8.04 -10.79 -2.75
CA VAL A 175 -8.89 -10.79 -3.93
C VAL A 175 -8.63 -12.02 -4.80
N LYS A 176 -9.70 -12.67 -5.26
CA LYS A 176 -9.67 -13.83 -6.16
C LYS A 176 -10.67 -13.63 -7.29
N ALA A 177 -10.33 -14.07 -8.49
CA ALA A 177 -11.24 -14.04 -9.63
C ALA A 177 -12.53 -14.81 -9.33
N ASP A 178 -13.68 -14.23 -9.72
CA ASP A 178 -14.96 -14.93 -9.67
C ASP A 178 -15.15 -15.73 -10.96
N HIS A 179 -15.08 -17.06 -10.87
CA HIS A 179 -15.24 -17.91 -12.06
C HIS A 179 -16.68 -17.96 -12.58
N GLU A 180 -17.67 -17.59 -11.76
CA GLU A 180 -19.07 -17.52 -12.18
C GLU A 180 -19.38 -16.19 -12.88
N ASN A 181 -18.67 -15.12 -12.50
CA ASN A 181 -18.92 -13.76 -13.00
C ASN A 181 -17.61 -13.09 -13.46
N VAL A 182 -17.36 -13.12 -14.77
CA VAL A 182 -16.10 -12.64 -15.39
C VAL A 182 -15.87 -11.14 -15.18
N HIS A 183 -16.93 -10.36 -14.94
CA HIS A 183 -16.85 -8.91 -14.74
C HIS A 183 -16.29 -8.50 -13.37
N ARG A 184 -16.04 -9.44 -12.45
CA ARG A 184 -15.64 -9.14 -11.06
C ARG A 184 -14.64 -10.12 -10.45
N SER A 185 -14.07 -9.69 -9.33
CA SER A 185 -13.30 -10.51 -8.39
C SER A 185 -13.85 -10.34 -6.99
N LEU A 186 -13.69 -11.35 -6.13
CA LEU A 186 -14.23 -11.35 -4.77
C LEU A 186 -13.13 -11.53 -3.73
N ALA A 187 -13.24 -10.76 -2.64
CA ALA A 187 -12.55 -11.02 -1.39
C ALA A 187 -13.58 -11.46 -0.35
N THR A 188 -13.49 -12.72 0.08
CA THR A 188 -14.46 -13.33 0.99
C THR A 188 -13.83 -13.58 2.35
N PHE A 189 -14.50 -13.11 3.40
CA PHE A 189 -14.24 -13.46 4.78
C PHE A 189 -15.29 -14.48 5.22
N ASP A 190 -14.88 -15.73 5.43
CA ASP A 190 -15.77 -16.79 5.91
C ASP A 190 -15.69 -16.95 7.43
N ALA A 191 -16.63 -17.73 7.97
CA ALA A 191 -16.68 -18.12 9.37
C ALA A 191 -16.86 -16.93 10.33
N LEU A 192 -17.80 -16.02 10.02
CA LEU A 192 -18.03 -14.78 10.78
C LEU A 192 -19.25 -14.87 11.70
N SER A 193 -19.13 -14.33 12.92
CA SER A 193 -20.27 -14.11 13.82
C SER A 193 -21.28 -13.14 13.19
N SER A 194 -22.43 -12.90 13.82
CA SER A 194 -23.40 -11.90 13.33
C SER A 194 -23.02 -10.45 13.67
N GLU A 195 -21.91 -10.24 14.38
CA GLU A 195 -21.43 -8.92 14.79
C GLU A 195 -20.86 -8.15 13.60
N GLY A 196 -21.17 -6.86 13.52
CA GLY A 196 -20.57 -5.98 12.53
C GLY A 196 -19.11 -5.68 12.85
N ARG A 197 -18.29 -5.55 11.80
CA ARG A 197 -16.83 -5.35 11.94
C ARG A 197 -16.35 -4.25 11.02
N SER A 198 -15.29 -3.55 11.42
CA SER A 198 -14.70 -2.49 10.60
C SER A 198 -13.82 -3.08 9.50
N LEU A 199 -14.08 -2.65 8.26
CA LEU A 199 -13.42 -3.11 7.05
C LEU A 199 -12.32 -2.13 6.63
N HIS A 200 -11.16 -2.66 6.28
CA HIS A 200 -9.98 -1.91 5.90
C HIS A 200 -9.29 -2.47 4.65
N ILE A 201 -8.62 -1.61 3.88
CA ILE A 201 -7.56 -1.99 2.94
C ILE A 201 -6.24 -1.97 3.72
N CYS A 202 -5.44 -3.02 3.57
CA CYS A 202 -4.09 -3.12 4.10
C CYS A 202 -3.08 -3.11 2.96
N ILE A 203 -2.22 -2.10 2.94
CA ILE A 203 -1.15 -1.94 1.94
C ILE A 203 0.19 -2.21 2.63
N PRO A 204 0.91 -3.29 2.28
CA PRO A 204 2.21 -3.57 2.88
C PRO A 204 3.22 -2.46 2.59
N CYS A 205 4.08 -2.15 3.55
CA CYS A 205 5.16 -1.18 3.37
C CYS A 205 6.51 -1.85 3.01
N HIS A 206 7.45 -1.09 2.46
CA HIS A 206 8.80 -1.56 2.17
C HIS A 206 9.69 -1.62 3.41
N SER A 207 9.70 -0.52 4.19
CA SER A 207 10.62 -0.35 5.32
C SER A 207 9.96 -0.59 6.68
N GLN A 208 8.63 -0.67 6.74
CA GLN A 208 7.87 -0.74 7.99
C GLN A 208 7.13 -2.09 8.16
N PRO A 209 7.06 -2.63 9.39
CA PRO A 209 6.38 -3.90 9.65
C PRO A 209 4.85 -3.76 9.61
N ASN A 210 4.34 -2.56 9.90
CA ASN A 210 2.90 -2.30 9.89
C ASN A 210 2.47 -1.82 8.51
N PRO A 211 1.42 -2.42 7.91
CA PRO A 211 0.86 -1.92 6.67
C PRO A 211 0.13 -0.60 6.88
N ILE A 212 0.02 0.20 5.82
CA ILE A 212 -0.93 1.32 5.78
C ILE A 212 -2.33 0.73 5.84
N LYS A 213 -3.11 1.14 6.84
CA LYS A 213 -4.51 0.72 7.03
C LYS A 213 -5.42 1.85 6.60
N LEU A 214 -6.18 1.63 5.54
CA LEU A 214 -7.17 2.57 5.03
C LEU A 214 -8.56 2.06 5.37
N LYS A 215 -9.28 2.80 6.20
CA LYS A 215 -10.63 2.45 6.63
C LYS A 215 -11.63 2.62 5.49
N LEU A 216 -12.52 1.64 5.31
CA LEU A 216 -13.59 1.65 4.31
C LEU A 216 -14.97 1.81 4.95
N ALA A 217 -15.28 1.04 5.98
CA ALA A 217 -16.57 1.13 6.64
C ALA A 217 -16.49 0.61 8.07
N ASP A 218 -17.30 1.21 8.93
CA ASP A 218 -17.62 0.65 10.24
C ASP A 218 -18.88 -0.20 10.18
N ASP A 219 -18.92 -1.17 11.10
CA ASP A 219 -20.10 -1.98 11.39
C ASP A 219 -20.65 -2.70 10.14
N VAL A 220 -19.76 -3.32 9.35
CA VAL A 220 -20.17 -4.12 8.19
C VAL A 220 -20.75 -5.44 8.69
N LEU A 221 -22.04 -5.64 8.46
CA LEU A 221 -22.77 -6.82 8.91
C LEU A 221 -22.50 -8.03 8.00
N PRO A 222 -22.18 -9.21 8.58
CA PRO A 222 -22.09 -10.46 7.84
C PRO A 222 -23.44 -10.95 7.32
N VAL A 223 -23.40 -11.66 6.19
CA VAL A 223 -24.57 -12.29 5.56
C VAL A 223 -24.44 -13.81 5.58
N GLU A 224 -25.53 -14.53 5.36
CA GLU A 224 -25.52 -16.00 5.28
C GLU A 224 -24.54 -16.52 4.21
N LYS A 225 -23.81 -17.59 4.51
CA LYS A 225 -22.81 -18.17 3.59
C LYS A 225 -23.37 -18.63 2.25
N SER A 226 -24.62 -19.11 2.24
CA SER A 226 -25.34 -19.55 1.04
C SER A 226 -25.77 -18.38 0.14
N LEU A 227 -25.84 -17.16 0.67
CA LEU A 227 -26.31 -16.00 -0.09
C LEU A 227 -25.34 -15.71 -1.25
N SER A 228 -25.90 -15.47 -2.43
CA SER A 228 -25.19 -14.96 -3.60
C SER A 228 -25.94 -13.76 -4.14
N LYS A 229 -25.21 -12.75 -4.61
CA LYS A 229 -25.78 -11.51 -5.15
C LYS A 229 -25.26 -11.28 -6.56
N GLU A 230 -26.09 -10.66 -7.39
CA GLU A 230 -25.68 -10.16 -8.70
C GLU A 230 -24.62 -9.06 -8.55
N GLU A 231 -24.80 -8.15 -7.59
CA GLU A 231 -23.81 -7.17 -7.16
C GLU A 231 -23.76 -7.16 -5.62
N TRP A 232 -22.57 -7.23 -5.02
CA TRP A 232 -22.41 -7.21 -3.56
C TRP A 232 -22.61 -5.83 -2.94
N ASP A 233 -22.81 -5.77 -1.61
CA ASP A 233 -23.08 -4.50 -0.89
C ASP A 233 -21.83 -3.62 -0.73
N ASN A 234 -20.64 -4.24 -0.81
CA ASN A 234 -19.34 -3.57 -0.74
C ASN A 234 -18.61 -3.80 -2.06
N VAL A 235 -18.41 -2.73 -2.82
CA VAL A 235 -17.80 -2.73 -4.16
C VAL A 235 -16.65 -1.73 -4.20
N LEU A 236 -15.47 -2.23 -4.53
CA LEU A 236 -14.26 -1.46 -4.80
C LEU A 236 -13.98 -1.44 -6.30
N ILE A 237 -13.71 -0.27 -6.87
CA ILE A 237 -13.36 -0.17 -8.28
C ILE A 237 -11.86 0.14 -8.40
N PRO A 238 -11.07 -0.66 -9.15
CA PRO A 238 -9.73 -0.28 -9.54
C PRO A 238 -9.79 0.82 -10.59
N ILE A 239 -9.10 1.93 -10.33
CA ILE A 239 -8.93 3.04 -11.27
C ILE A 239 -7.49 3.10 -11.79
N LEU A 240 -7.36 3.48 -13.06
CA LEU A 240 -6.09 3.73 -13.74
C LEU A 240 -6.07 5.17 -14.28
N PRO A 241 -5.34 6.08 -13.63
CA PRO A 241 -5.15 7.45 -14.10
C PRO A 241 -4.28 7.51 -15.37
N VAL A 242 -4.75 8.22 -16.40
CA VAL A 242 -4.03 8.41 -17.68
C VAL A 242 -4.11 9.85 -18.15
N VAL A 243 -3.17 10.31 -18.96
CA VAL A 243 -3.23 11.62 -19.63
C VAL A 243 -3.56 11.40 -21.10
N LYS A 244 -4.39 12.28 -21.65
CA LYS A 244 -4.68 12.30 -23.08
C LYS A 244 -3.61 13.10 -23.82
N SER A 245 -2.96 12.50 -24.82
CA SER A 245 -2.02 13.15 -25.72
C SER A 245 -2.51 12.96 -27.16
N GLY A 246 -3.20 13.98 -27.71
CA GLY A 246 -3.88 13.85 -29.00
C GLY A 246 -5.01 12.83 -28.95
N GLU A 247 -4.95 11.77 -29.76
CA GLU A 247 -5.90 10.64 -29.74
C GLU A 247 -5.46 9.48 -28.84
N GLU A 248 -4.24 9.53 -28.31
CA GLU A 248 -3.65 8.48 -27.48
C GLU A 248 -3.78 8.77 -25.99
N PHE A 249 -3.71 7.71 -25.18
CA PHE A 249 -3.66 7.79 -23.73
C PHE A 249 -2.31 7.26 -23.25
N THR A 250 -1.69 7.94 -22.28
CA THR A 250 -0.40 7.53 -21.72
C THR A 250 -0.43 7.63 -20.19
N LEU A 251 0.41 6.82 -19.53
CA LEU A 251 0.62 6.93 -18.09
C LEU A 251 1.55 8.12 -17.79
N LYS A 252 1.32 8.80 -16.67
CA LYS A 252 2.30 9.77 -16.13
C LYS A 252 3.52 9.02 -15.59
N GLU A 253 4.69 9.63 -15.73
CA GLU A 253 5.95 9.10 -15.19
C GLU A 253 6.22 9.55 -13.76
N PHE A 254 5.62 10.65 -13.30
CA PHE A 254 5.82 11.20 -11.97
C PHE A 254 4.64 12.08 -11.52
N GLY A 255 4.62 12.37 -10.22
CA GLY A 255 3.65 13.22 -9.55
C GLY A 255 2.91 12.47 -8.43
N TYR A 256 1.90 13.14 -7.90
CA TYR A 256 1.11 12.68 -6.76
C TYR A 256 -0.38 12.71 -7.12
N LEU A 257 -1.10 11.72 -6.62
CA LEU A 257 -2.53 11.58 -6.74
C LEU A 257 -3.16 11.61 -5.35
N TYR A 258 -4.24 12.38 -5.23
CA TYR A 258 -5.00 12.50 -4.00
C TYR A 258 -6.39 11.95 -4.25
N VAL A 259 -6.78 10.91 -3.51
CA VAL A 259 -8.13 10.38 -3.51
C VAL A 259 -8.90 11.07 -2.41
N ILE A 260 -9.89 11.87 -2.80
CA ILE A 260 -10.78 12.56 -1.87
C ILE A 260 -12.04 11.72 -1.74
N TRP A 261 -12.39 11.38 -0.51
CA TRP A 261 -13.59 10.64 -0.16
C TRP A 261 -14.22 11.25 1.07
N ASP A 262 -15.51 11.55 1.00
CA ASP A 262 -16.27 12.18 2.09
C ASP A 262 -15.64 13.52 2.54
N ASN A 263 -15.31 14.37 1.55
CA ASN A 263 -14.63 15.67 1.74
C ASN A 263 -13.28 15.58 2.46
N LYS A 264 -12.67 14.39 2.54
CA LYS A 264 -11.35 14.18 3.15
C LYS A 264 -10.39 13.54 2.15
N VAL A 265 -9.14 13.99 2.15
CA VAL A 265 -8.07 13.29 1.43
C VAL A 265 -7.84 11.99 2.17
N TRP A 266 -8.36 10.92 1.58
CA TRP A 266 -8.35 9.56 2.11
C TRP A 266 -7.06 8.84 1.74
N ARG A 267 -6.51 9.11 0.56
CA ARG A 267 -5.22 8.56 0.12
C ARG A 267 -4.37 9.61 -0.56
N GLU A 268 -3.08 9.55 -0.28
CA GLU A 268 -2.03 10.20 -1.06
C GLU A 268 -1.17 9.11 -1.69
N VAL A 269 -0.95 9.22 -3.00
CA VAL A 269 -0.34 8.16 -3.81
C VAL A 269 0.70 8.77 -4.75
N GLU A 270 1.94 8.31 -4.67
CA GLU A 270 3.02 8.69 -5.57
C GLU A 270 3.00 7.86 -6.86
N ILE A 271 3.12 8.53 -8.01
CA ILE A 271 3.30 7.91 -9.31
C ILE A 271 4.77 7.56 -9.50
N GLN A 272 5.05 6.28 -9.65
CA GLN A 272 6.39 5.76 -9.84
C GLN A 272 6.80 5.84 -11.33
N PRO A 273 8.10 5.98 -11.66
CA PRO A 273 8.61 6.06 -13.04
C PRO A 273 8.29 4.85 -13.94
N ASN A 274 7.84 3.74 -13.37
CA ASN A 274 7.40 2.54 -14.08
C ASN A 274 5.88 2.47 -14.29
N GLY A 275 5.13 3.53 -13.93
CA GLY A 275 3.68 3.63 -14.03
C GLY A 275 2.91 2.98 -12.87
N TYR A 276 3.59 2.51 -11.82
CA TYR A 276 2.93 1.98 -10.62
C TYR A 276 2.62 3.10 -9.61
N PHE A 277 1.79 2.76 -8.64
CA PHE A 277 1.25 3.68 -7.64
C PHE A 277 1.68 3.23 -6.24
N ALA A 278 2.37 4.08 -5.48
CA ALA A 278 2.85 3.77 -4.14
C ALA A 278 2.21 4.71 -3.10
N ASP A 279 1.53 4.14 -2.09
CA ASP A 279 0.84 4.93 -1.08
C ASP A 279 1.79 5.57 -0.05
N ILE A 280 1.42 6.76 0.38
CA ILE A 280 2.03 7.50 1.50
C ILE A 280 1.11 7.35 2.72
N ASP A 281 1.67 7.07 3.90
CA ASP A 281 0.88 7.02 5.15
C ASP A 281 0.52 8.43 5.64
N LEU A 282 -0.45 9.05 4.97
CA LEU A 282 -0.90 10.40 5.29
C LEU A 282 -1.38 10.51 6.75
N SER A 283 -1.98 9.44 7.30
CA SER A 283 -2.45 9.41 8.69
C SER A 283 -1.29 9.49 9.69
N TYR A 284 -0.17 8.83 9.41
CA TYR A 284 1.06 8.98 10.21
C TYR A 284 1.56 10.42 10.21
N TYR A 285 1.64 11.05 9.04
CA TYR A 285 2.14 12.41 8.91
C TYR A 285 1.21 13.45 9.55
N ARG A 286 -0.12 13.30 9.40
CA ARG A 286 -1.10 14.16 10.09
C ARG A 286 -0.99 14.08 11.61
N ARG A 287 -0.91 12.87 12.19
CA ARG A 287 -0.73 12.70 13.64
C ARG A 287 0.60 13.22 14.15
N ARG A 288 1.63 13.20 13.31
CA ARG A 288 2.94 13.76 13.64
C ARG A 288 2.88 15.29 13.65
N ASP A 289 2.21 15.89 12.69
CA ASP A 289 2.00 17.34 12.59
C ASP A 289 1.10 17.85 13.72
N GLU A 290 0.02 17.15 14.07
CA GLU A 290 -0.82 17.48 15.24
C GLU A 290 0.00 17.53 16.54
N LYS A 291 0.99 16.64 16.70
CA LYS A 291 1.93 16.66 17.84
C LYS A 291 3.02 17.73 17.73
N ALA A 292 3.31 18.23 16.53
CA ALA A 292 4.26 19.31 16.26
C ALA A 292 3.60 20.70 16.20
N SER A 293 2.26 20.76 16.11
CA SER A 293 1.43 21.98 16.03
C SER A 293 1.39 22.77 17.34
N LEU A 294 2.55 23.19 17.83
CA LEU A 294 2.60 24.36 18.68
C LEU A 294 2.13 25.53 17.83
N VAL A 295 1.14 26.29 18.32
CA VAL A 295 0.75 27.56 17.70
C VAL A 295 2.00 28.42 17.63
N THR A 296 2.57 28.56 16.43
CA THR A 296 3.78 29.35 16.26
C THR A 296 3.43 30.82 16.20
N ARG A 297 4.31 31.62 16.78
CA ARG A 297 4.22 33.06 16.92
C ARG A 297 5.48 33.68 16.34
N HIS A 298 5.41 34.96 16.05
CA HIS A 298 6.54 35.75 15.57
C HIS A 298 6.61 37.08 16.30
N VAL A 299 7.79 37.70 16.32
CA VAL A 299 8.00 39.01 16.90
C VAL A 299 8.67 39.93 15.89
N ASN A 300 8.24 41.19 15.86
CA ASN A 300 8.84 42.25 15.09
C ASN A 300 9.70 43.09 16.01
N ILE A 301 10.96 43.26 15.65
CA ILE A 301 11.95 43.99 16.42
C ILE A 301 12.25 45.26 15.62
N ASP A 302 11.95 46.41 16.21
CA ASP A 302 12.32 47.72 15.70
C ASP A 302 13.34 48.34 16.66
N GLY A 303 14.62 48.16 16.33
CA GLY A 303 15.75 48.61 17.14
C GLY A 303 15.74 50.11 17.42
N SER A 304 15.22 50.91 16.47
CA SER A 304 15.12 52.36 16.60
C SER A 304 14.15 52.78 17.69
N THR A 305 13.14 51.96 17.98
CA THR A 305 12.17 52.18 19.07
C THR A 305 12.63 51.59 20.39
N LEU A 306 13.35 50.47 20.35
CA LEU A 306 13.85 49.77 21.53
C LEU A 306 15.02 50.50 22.18
N ILE A 307 15.98 50.96 21.37
CA ILE A 307 17.19 51.64 21.83
C ILE A 307 17.32 52.96 21.08
N THR A 308 16.64 54.00 21.57
CA THR A 308 16.59 55.31 20.90
C THR A 308 17.89 56.14 21.02
N ARG A 309 18.90 55.64 21.74
CA ARG A 309 20.11 56.41 22.11
C ARG A 309 21.28 56.25 21.15
N CYS A 310 21.27 55.19 20.34
CA CYS A 310 22.33 54.90 19.39
C CYS A 310 21.76 54.08 18.24
N TYR A 311 22.38 54.21 17.06
CA TYR A 311 22.08 53.36 15.92
C TYR A 311 22.59 51.94 16.21
N ILE A 312 21.73 50.94 16.02
CA ILE A 312 22.04 49.53 16.34
C ILE A 312 21.90 48.59 15.13
N GLY A 313 21.91 49.12 13.91
CA GLY A 313 21.87 48.30 12.70
C GLY A 313 23.11 47.41 12.58
N GLY A 314 22.90 46.12 12.29
CA GLY A 314 23.97 45.10 12.23
C GLY A 314 24.36 44.50 13.58
N GLU A 315 23.84 45.01 14.69
CA GLU A 315 24.12 44.51 16.03
C GLU A 315 23.51 43.13 16.27
N THR A 316 24.20 42.32 17.07
CA THR A 316 23.71 41.00 17.45
C THR A 316 22.60 41.15 18.48
N PHE A 317 21.55 40.34 18.37
CA PHE A 317 20.47 40.27 19.35
C PHE A 317 20.09 38.82 19.64
N HIS A 318 19.56 38.62 20.84
CA HIS A 318 19.02 37.35 21.31
C HIS A 318 17.53 37.52 21.59
N VAL A 319 16.74 36.52 21.18
CA VAL A 319 15.36 36.37 21.63
C VAL A 319 15.35 35.34 22.73
N VAL A 320 14.90 35.72 23.92
CA VAL A 320 14.82 34.89 25.11
C VAL A 320 13.36 34.57 25.39
N GLN A 321 13.06 33.27 25.45
CA GLN A 321 11.75 32.76 25.79
C GLN A 321 11.88 31.85 27.02
N GLU A 322 11.08 32.10 28.06
CA GLU A 322 11.13 31.35 29.32
C GLU A 322 12.54 31.25 29.94
N GLY A 323 13.32 32.34 29.82
CA GLY A 323 14.70 32.40 30.33
C GLY A 323 15.73 31.61 29.51
N LYS A 324 15.38 31.13 28.32
CA LYS A 324 16.31 30.50 27.37
C LYS A 324 16.38 31.27 26.07
N THR A 325 17.58 31.52 25.57
CA THR A 325 17.79 32.06 24.23
C THR A 325 17.30 31.05 23.19
N VAL A 326 16.23 31.40 22.47
CA VAL A 326 15.61 30.57 21.43
C VAL A 326 16.05 30.98 20.02
N PHE A 327 16.49 32.21 19.84
CA PHE A 327 17.00 32.72 18.58
C PHE A 327 18.18 33.67 18.79
N THR A 328 19.13 33.67 17.86
CA THR A 328 20.24 34.62 17.81
C THR A 328 20.38 35.10 16.37
N GLY A 329 20.39 36.41 16.19
CA GLY A 329 20.48 37.02 14.86
C GLY A 329 21.18 38.37 14.92
N LYS A 330 21.21 39.06 13.78
CA LYS A 330 21.68 40.44 13.67
C LYS A 330 20.56 41.31 13.14
N LEU A 331 20.45 42.53 13.65
CA LEU A 331 19.55 43.53 13.07
C LEU A 331 19.97 43.86 11.64
N ALA A 332 19.00 44.12 10.77
CA ALA A 332 19.28 44.67 9.46
C ALA A 332 19.84 46.11 9.58
N LEU A 333 20.33 46.66 8.48
CA LEU A 333 20.90 48.02 8.45
C LEU A 333 19.85 49.12 8.71
N ASP A 334 18.56 48.80 8.59
CA ASP A 334 17.46 49.69 8.99
C ASP A 334 17.04 49.50 10.46
N GLU A 335 17.85 48.79 11.25
CA GLU A 335 17.62 48.48 12.66
C GLU A 335 16.44 47.54 12.93
N THR A 336 15.91 46.87 11.91
CA THR A 336 14.78 45.96 12.07
C THR A 336 15.18 44.48 12.03
N ALA A 337 14.37 43.64 12.67
CA ALA A 337 14.41 42.19 12.47
C ALA A 337 13.03 41.59 12.74
N ARG A 338 12.80 40.40 12.18
CA ARG A 338 11.60 39.62 12.43
C ARG A 338 11.98 38.18 12.73
N VAL A 339 11.47 37.61 13.82
CA VAL A 339 11.80 36.26 14.28
C VAL A 339 10.54 35.42 14.39
N PHE A 340 10.52 34.27 13.73
CA PHE A 340 9.43 33.31 13.69
C PHE A 340 9.72 32.07 14.56
N GLY A 341 8.72 31.20 14.71
CA GLY A 341 8.88 29.91 15.43
C GLY A 341 8.85 30.04 16.95
N LEU A 342 8.39 31.18 17.46
CA LEU A 342 8.18 31.41 18.88
C LEU A 342 6.89 30.72 19.32
N THR A 343 6.71 30.48 20.61
CA THR A 343 5.47 29.89 21.13
C THR A 343 4.86 30.70 22.26
N ALA A 344 5.66 31.52 22.94
CA ALA A 344 5.18 32.41 24.00
C ALA A 344 4.51 33.67 23.44
N GLU A 345 3.53 34.21 24.18
CA GLU A 345 2.85 35.47 23.84
C GLU A 345 3.74 36.70 24.01
N GLU A 346 4.79 36.59 24.81
CA GLU A 346 5.79 37.63 25.04
C GLU A 346 7.18 37.00 25.04
N VAL A 347 8.17 37.74 24.55
CA VAL A 347 9.58 37.35 24.54
C VAL A 347 10.45 38.52 24.94
N ASP A 348 11.58 38.21 25.56
CA ASP A 348 12.58 39.21 25.93
C ASP A 348 13.63 39.36 24.82
N ILE A 349 14.07 40.60 24.59
CA ILE A 349 15.12 40.93 23.62
C ILE A 349 16.37 41.41 24.37
N GLU A 350 17.48 40.75 24.10
CA GLU A 350 18.79 41.09 24.69
C GLU A 350 19.79 41.45 23.60
N PHE A 351 20.48 42.59 23.78
CA PHE A 351 21.60 43.00 22.95
C PHE A 351 22.89 42.83 23.77
N PRO A 352 23.68 41.76 23.54
CA PRO A 352 24.80 41.40 24.41
C PRO A 352 25.90 42.47 24.50
N ASP A 353 26.07 43.24 23.43
CA ASP A 353 27.13 44.25 23.31
C ASP A 353 26.65 45.66 23.72
N ILE A 354 25.39 45.82 24.12
CA ILE A 354 24.77 47.12 24.43
C ILE A 354 24.15 47.09 25.83
N THR A 355 24.44 48.10 26.64
CA THR A 355 23.75 48.26 27.93
C THR A 355 22.39 48.91 27.73
N HIS A 356 21.32 48.19 28.06
CA HIS A 356 19.93 48.66 27.97
C HIS A 356 19.09 48.14 29.15
N ASP A 357 17.94 48.76 29.38
CA ASP A 357 16.93 48.25 30.33
C ASP A 357 16.26 46.98 29.74
N PRO A 358 15.65 46.10 30.55
CA PRO A 358 14.97 44.90 30.05
C PRO A 358 13.93 45.25 28.97
N LEU A 359 13.99 44.57 27.83
CA LEU A 359 13.08 44.78 26.69
C LEU A 359 12.21 43.54 26.52
N THR A 360 10.90 43.70 26.69
CA THR A 360 9.91 42.63 26.45
C THR A 360 8.99 43.05 25.32
N LEU A 361 8.77 42.16 24.35
CA LEU A 361 7.92 42.38 23.18
C LEU A 361 6.80 41.36 23.11
N THR A 362 5.59 41.82 22.78
CA THR A 362 4.46 40.96 22.50
C THR A 362 4.63 40.31 21.12
N THR A 363 4.46 38.99 21.07
CA THR A 363 4.50 38.21 19.83
C THR A 363 3.11 38.18 19.18
N GLN A 364 3.09 38.05 17.86
CA GLN A 364 1.89 37.92 17.03
C GLN A 364 1.76 36.48 16.53
N LEU A 365 0.53 36.02 16.28
CA LEU A 365 0.33 34.71 15.67
C LEU A 365 1.06 34.67 14.32
N SER A 366 1.91 33.66 14.12
CA SER A 366 2.52 33.45 12.82
C SER A 366 1.41 33.13 11.83
N PRO A 367 1.45 33.69 10.61
CA PRO A 367 0.59 33.18 9.55
C PRO A 367 0.88 31.68 9.40
N LYS A 368 -0.10 30.86 8.99
CA LYS A 368 0.10 29.42 8.85
C LYS A 368 1.21 29.15 7.84
N THR A 369 2.26 28.45 8.25
CA THR A 369 3.34 27.99 7.36
C THR A 369 2.79 26.85 6.52
N ALA A 370 2.79 26.99 5.19
CA ALA A 370 2.40 25.86 4.35
C ALA A 370 3.52 24.80 4.28
N PHE A 371 4.75 25.08 4.72
CA PHE A 371 5.87 24.13 4.64
C PHE A 371 6.60 24.03 5.98
N ASP A 372 6.11 23.15 6.84
CA ASP A 372 7.01 22.36 7.69
C ASP A 372 7.17 20.99 6.98
N SER A 373 7.76 21.00 5.78
CA SER A 373 7.81 19.80 4.94
C SER A 373 9.01 18.93 5.33
N GLU A 374 8.80 18.01 6.27
CA GLU A 374 9.40 16.70 6.04
C GLU A 374 8.74 16.12 4.77
N VAL A 375 9.55 15.83 3.76
CA VAL A 375 9.10 15.13 2.55
C VAL A 375 8.38 13.84 2.98
N ARG A 376 7.13 13.65 2.56
CA ARG A 376 6.37 12.45 2.90
C ARG A 376 6.74 11.35 1.93
N HIS A 377 7.23 10.23 2.45
CA HIS A 377 7.77 9.16 1.63
C HIS A 377 6.72 8.11 1.29
N ALA A 378 6.72 7.65 0.03
CA ALA A 378 5.87 6.57 -0.43
C ALA A 378 6.42 5.22 0.06
N GLU A 379 5.88 4.75 1.18
CA GLU A 379 6.29 3.50 1.82
C GLU A 379 5.51 2.30 1.31
N GLY A 380 4.29 2.51 0.80
CA GLY A 380 3.42 1.47 0.29
C GLY A 380 4.04 0.70 -0.88
N LYS A 381 3.86 -0.63 -0.89
CA LYS A 381 4.28 -1.45 -2.04
C LYS A 381 3.58 -1.00 -3.31
N PRO A 382 4.28 -0.89 -4.46
CA PRO A 382 3.71 -0.31 -5.65
C PRO A 382 2.61 -1.20 -6.24
N MET A 383 1.51 -0.59 -6.64
CA MET A 383 0.30 -1.22 -7.14
C MET A 383 0.06 -0.81 -8.60
N PRO A 384 -0.50 -1.69 -9.46
CA PRO A 384 -0.77 -1.37 -10.87
C PRO A 384 -2.00 -0.44 -11.08
N HIS A 385 -2.88 -0.35 -10.08
CA HIS A 385 -4.10 0.47 -10.10
C HIS A 385 -4.49 0.84 -8.68
N ILE A 386 -5.29 1.90 -8.52
CA ILE A 386 -5.72 2.43 -7.23
C ILE A 386 -7.14 1.92 -6.94
N TRP A 387 -7.36 1.28 -5.80
CA TRP A 387 -8.71 0.88 -5.38
C TRP A 387 -9.45 2.03 -4.72
N VAL A 388 -10.66 2.32 -5.21
CA VAL A 388 -11.54 3.33 -4.63
C VAL A 388 -12.88 2.74 -4.17
N PRO A 389 -13.47 3.25 -3.08
CA PRO A 389 -14.77 2.83 -2.56
C PRO A 389 -15.90 3.37 -3.42
N TYR A 390 -16.51 2.50 -4.22
CA TYR A 390 -17.66 2.88 -5.04
C TYR A 390 -18.98 2.62 -4.33
N LYS A 391 -19.15 1.45 -3.70
CA LYS A 391 -20.34 1.12 -2.92
C LYS A 391 -19.92 0.55 -1.57
N MET A 392 -20.44 1.06 -0.47
CA MET A 392 -20.16 0.54 0.88
C MET A 392 -21.48 0.38 1.62
N LYS A 393 -21.71 -0.79 2.22
CA LYS A 393 -22.97 -1.11 2.91
C LYS A 393 -24.23 -0.84 2.07
N SER A 394 -24.14 -1.07 0.76
CA SER A 394 -25.18 -0.79 -0.25
C SER A 394 -25.33 0.66 -0.67
N ASP A 395 -24.62 1.60 -0.03
CA ASP A 395 -24.67 3.01 -0.37
C ASP A 395 -23.60 3.35 -1.42
N VAL A 396 -24.04 3.92 -2.54
CA VAL A 396 -23.14 4.42 -3.59
C VAL A 396 -22.46 5.69 -3.10
N GLN A 397 -21.14 5.75 -3.23
CA GLN A 397 -20.32 6.85 -2.74
C GLN A 397 -20.32 8.00 -3.77
N SER A 398 -21.09 9.06 -3.50
CA SER A 398 -21.21 10.22 -4.40
C SER A 398 -20.08 11.24 -4.25
N GLU A 399 -19.52 11.39 -3.05
CA GLU A 399 -18.45 12.33 -2.73
C GLU A 399 -17.07 11.69 -2.92
N LEU A 400 -16.77 11.28 -4.15
CA LEU A 400 -15.51 10.64 -4.52
C LEU A 400 -14.84 11.39 -5.67
N TYR A 401 -13.61 11.86 -5.44
CA TYR A 401 -12.85 12.68 -6.39
C TYR A 401 -11.38 12.25 -6.47
N LEU A 402 -10.75 12.57 -7.60
CA LEU A 402 -9.33 12.36 -7.85
C LEU A 402 -8.65 13.67 -8.25
N HIS A 403 -7.61 14.07 -7.51
CA HIS A 403 -6.78 15.21 -7.85
C HIS A 403 -5.37 14.74 -8.23
N TYR A 404 -4.77 15.38 -9.25
CA TYR A 404 -3.38 15.16 -9.64
C TYR A 404 -2.57 16.42 -9.38
N SER A 405 -1.39 16.25 -8.80
CA SER A 405 -0.40 17.31 -8.66
C SER A 405 0.97 16.81 -9.14
N PRO A 406 1.75 17.59 -9.91
CA PRO A 406 3.10 17.21 -10.27
C PRO A 406 4.07 17.18 -9.08
N GLU A 407 3.79 17.97 -8.05
CA GLU A 407 4.59 18.06 -6.82
C GLU A 407 3.77 17.62 -5.60
N GLN A 408 4.45 17.18 -4.55
CA GLN A 408 3.78 16.77 -3.32
C GLN A 408 3.16 17.99 -2.63
N LEU A 409 1.84 17.99 -2.46
CA LEU A 409 1.12 19.04 -1.74
C LEU A 409 1.57 19.08 -0.28
N SER A 410 1.59 20.24 0.34
CA SER A 410 1.80 20.32 1.78
C SER A 410 0.55 19.90 2.57
N LEU A 411 0.67 19.71 3.89
CA LEU A 411 -0.50 19.39 4.73
C LEU A 411 -1.55 20.51 4.69
N THR A 412 -1.13 21.78 4.68
CA THR A 412 -2.04 22.92 4.53
C THR A 412 -2.75 22.92 3.17
N GLN A 413 -2.03 22.62 2.08
CA GLN A 413 -2.64 22.49 0.75
C GLN A 413 -3.60 21.30 0.66
N ILE A 414 -3.29 20.21 1.36
CA ILE A 414 -4.19 19.07 1.51
C ILE A 414 -5.47 19.50 2.26
N GLU A 415 -5.37 20.26 3.34
CA GLU A 415 -6.55 20.80 4.06
C GLU A 415 -7.38 21.74 3.16
N GLN A 416 -6.73 22.59 2.36
CA GLN A 416 -7.41 23.43 1.38
C GLN A 416 -8.12 22.57 0.33
N LEU A 417 -7.44 21.56 -0.22
CA LEU A 417 -8.01 20.61 -1.18
C LEU A 417 -9.25 19.91 -0.61
N GLU A 418 -9.26 19.52 0.67
CA GLU A 418 -10.44 18.94 1.32
C GLU A 418 -11.67 19.84 1.26
N THR A 419 -11.48 21.16 1.26
CA THR A 419 -12.58 22.14 1.17
C THR A 419 -12.91 22.56 -0.27
N SER A 420 -11.94 22.56 -1.19
CA SER A 420 -12.11 23.09 -2.55
C SER A 420 -12.15 22.02 -3.66
N HIS A 421 -12.05 20.72 -3.29
CA HIS A 421 -11.90 19.59 -4.23
C HIS A 421 -12.88 19.57 -5.40
N LYS A 422 -14.13 20.03 -5.21
CA LYS A 422 -15.17 20.01 -6.27
C LYS A 422 -14.77 20.82 -7.51
N ASN A 423 -13.92 21.83 -7.33
CA ASN A 423 -13.48 22.73 -8.40
C ASN A 423 -12.16 22.28 -9.02
N CYS A 424 -11.32 21.60 -8.26
CA CYS A 424 -9.95 21.27 -8.64
C CYS A 424 -9.68 19.77 -8.86
N SER A 425 -10.70 18.92 -8.72
CA SER A 425 -10.57 17.47 -8.79
C SER A 425 -11.55 16.87 -9.78
N ILE A 426 -11.20 15.70 -10.30
CA ILE A 426 -12.04 14.91 -11.20
C ILE A 426 -13.09 14.20 -10.36
N SER A 427 -14.37 14.46 -10.61
CA SER A 427 -15.46 13.67 -10.01
C SER A 427 -15.41 12.23 -10.53
N LEU A 428 -15.53 11.27 -9.61
CA LEU A 428 -15.61 9.84 -9.93
C LEU A 428 -17.06 9.31 -9.96
N SER A 429 -18.06 10.19 -10.10
CA SER A 429 -19.49 9.84 -10.14
C SER A 429 -19.89 8.89 -11.28
N GLU A 430 -19.19 8.96 -12.41
CA GLU A 430 -19.40 8.08 -13.58
C GLU A 430 -19.05 6.61 -13.32
N LEU A 431 -18.41 6.30 -12.18
CA LEU A 431 -18.22 4.92 -11.72
C LEU A 431 -19.55 4.18 -11.51
N SER A 432 -20.66 4.93 -11.35
CA SER A 432 -22.02 4.40 -11.32
C SER A 432 -22.41 3.58 -12.55
N SER A 433 -21.72 3.76 -13.68
CA SER A 433 -21.83 2.91 -14.86
C SER A 433 -21.64 1.42 -14.54
N TYR A 434 -20.82 1.09 -13.53
CA TYR A 434 -20.58 -0.29 -13.13
C TYR A 434 -21.86 -0.98 -12.62
N SER A 435 -22.64 -0.33 -11.75
CA SER A 435 -23.90 -0.95 -11.28
C SER A 435 -24.96 -1.11 -12.37
N GLN A 436 -24.85 -0.35 -13.47
CA GLN A 436 -25.79 -0.43 -14.58
C GLN A 436 -25.40 -1.50 -15.61
N ALA A 437 -24.12 -1.58 -15.96
CA ALA A 437 -23.63 -2.38 -17.08
C ALA A 437 -22.58 -3.44 -16.70
N GLN A 438 -22.16 -3.48 -15.42
CA GLN A 438 -21.03 -4.28 -14.92
C GLN A 438 -19.75 -4.08 -15.74
N SER A 439 -19.62 -2.90 -16.37
CA SER A 439 -18.59 -2.56 -17.34
C SER A 439 -18.43 -1.05 -17.45
N PHE A 440 -17.24 -0.60 -17.84
CA PHE A 440 -16.93 0.81 -18.12
C PHE A 440 -16.91 1.14 -19.63
N GLU A 441 -17.31 0.20 -20.50
CA GLU A 441 -17.30 0.42 -21.97
C GLU A 441 -18.24 1.54 -22.43
N GLN A 442 -19.33 1.77 -21.70
CA GLN A 442 -20.33 2.79 -21.99
C GLN A 442 -20.12 4.08 -21.20
N ALA A 443 -19.11 4.12 -20.32
CA ALA A 443 -18.81 5.30 -19.50
C ALA A 443 -18.31 6.45 -20.38
N VAL A 444 -18.71 7.68 -20.02
CA VAL A 444 -18.35 8.91 -20.71
C VAL A 444 -17.24 9.63 -19.94
N SER A 445 -16.46 10.46 -20.64
CA SER A 445 -15.37 11.28 -20.04
C SER A 445 -15.83 11.96 -18.74
N PRO A 446 -15.05 11.91 -17.65
CA PRO A 446 -13.63 11.56 -17.59
C PRO A 446 -13.32 10.06 -17.45
N ILE A 447 -14.33 9.21 -17.20
CA ILE A 447 -14.15 7.77 -16.97
C ILE A 447 -14.42 6.97 -18.25
N ARG A 448 -13.64 5.93 -18.49
CA ARG A 448 -13.81 5.04 -19.64
C ARG A 448 -13.24 3.64 -19.36
N SER A 449 -13.54 2.66 -20.21
CA SER A 449 -12.80 1.40 -20.21
C SER A 449 -11.37 1.61 -20.74
N VAL A 450 -10.44 0.71 -20.38
CA VAL A 450 -9.05 0.73 -20.88
C VAL A 450 -9.05 0.69 -22.41
N PRO A 451 -8.63 1.75 -23.12
CA PRO A 451 -8.60 1.72 -24.57
C PRO A 451 -7.46 0.81 -25.07
N LYS A 452 -7.66 0.17 -26.22
CA LYS A 452 -6.61 -0.62 -26.90
C LYS A 452 -5.39 0.22 -27.29
N SER A 453 -5.55 1.55 -27.32
CA SER A 453 -4.55 2.55 -27.71
C SER A 453 -3.82 3.21 -26.54
N VAL A 454 -3.89 2.69 -25.29
CA VAL A 454 -2.98 3.21 -24.25
C VAL A 454 -1.56 2.82 -24.63
N VAL A 455 -0.76 3.80 -25.05
CA VAL A 455 0.66 3.60 -25.33
C VAL A 455 1.37 3.54 -23.99
N MET A 456 1.64 2.33 -23.53
CA MET A 456 2.41 2.07 -22.31
C MET A 456 3.83 1.67 -22.70
N ASP A 457 4.83 2.36 -22.13
CA ASP A 457 6.23 1.97 -22.31
C ASP A 457 6.46 0.54 -21.79
N ARG A 458 7.49 -0.16 -22.32
CA ARG A 458 7.79 -1.57 -21.99
C ARG A 458 8.04 -1.83 -20.50
N LYS A 459 8.26 -0.78 -19.70
CA LYS A 459 8.48 -0.83 -18.25
C LYS A 459 7.19 -1.15 -17.45
N SER A 460 6.01 -0.95 -18.03
CA SER A 460 4.70 -1.16 -17.37
C SER A 460 4.02 -2.49 -17.77
N SER A 461 4.82 -3.57 -17.93
CA SER A 461 4.37 -4.85 -18.50
C SER A 461 3.18 -5.53 -17.80
N VAL A 462 3.00 -5.31 -16.49
CA VAL A 462 1.83 -5.84 -15.75
C VAL A 462 0.55 -5.09 -16.10
N ILE A 463 0.63 -3.77 -16.32
CA ILE A 463 -0.50 -2.94 -16.70
C ILE A 463 -0.89 -3.23 -18.16
N LEU A 464 0.10 -3.47 -19.04
CA LEU A 464 -0.11 -3.93 -20.41
C LEU A 464 -0.90 -5.24 -20.51
N ASN A 465 -0.76 -6.15 -19.54
CA ASN A 465 -1.46 -7.44 -19.50
C ASN A 465 -2.87 -7.36 -18.88
N GLN A 466 -3.35 -6.17 -18.50
CA GLN A 466 -4.68 -5.94 -17.91
C GLN A 466 -5.65 -5.27 -18.91
N GLN A 467 -5.30 -5.25 -20.19
CA GLN A 467 -6.25 -4.95 -21.27
C GLN A 467 -7.40 -5.97 -21.16
N ASP A 468 -8.64 -5.50 -21.15
CA ASP A 468 -9.88 -6.28 -20.94
C ASP A 468 -10.14 -6.78 -19.49
N SER A 469 -9.40 -6.30 -18.49
CA SER A 469 -9.62 -6.63 -17.07
C SER A 469 -10.76 -5.83 -16.40
N ASN A 470 -11.59 -5.10 -17.14
CA ASN A 470 -12.67 -4.24 -16.62
C ASN A 470 -12.21 -3.25 -15.52
N ILE A 471 -11.10 -2.57 -15.78
CA ILE A 471 -10.54 -1.51 -14.94
C ILE A 471 -11.06 -0.15 -15.45
N ALA A 472 -11.43 0.73 -14.52
CA ALA A 472 -11.87 2.08 -14.87
C ALA A 472 -10.66 2.97 -15.19
N VAL A 473 -10.59 3.51 -16.41
CA VAL A 473 -9.59 4.52 -16.77
C VAL A 473 -10.13 5.90 -16.45
N VAL A 474 -9.33 6.69 -15.73
CA VAL A 474 -9.65 8.08 -15.39
C VAL A 474 -8.73 8.97 -16.20
N ALA A 475 -9.31 9.69 -17.16
CA ALA A 475 -8.56 10.68 -17.93
C ALA A 475 -8.24 11.88 -17.04
N LEU A 476 -6.99 11.97 -16.61
CA LEU A 476 -6.42 13.14 -15.97
C LEU A 476 -6.50 14.31 -16.96
N SER A 477 -7.28 15.31 -16.60
CA SER A 477 -7.12 16.65 -17.14
C SER A 477 -5.76 17.19 -16.72
N ALA A 478 -5.16 18.03 -17.55
CA ALA A 478 -4.02 18.84 -17.15
C ALA A 478 -4.50 19.89 -16.14
N PHE A 479 -4.80 19.47 -14.92
CA PHE A 479 -5.01 20.38 -13.81
C PHE A 479 -3.62 20.76 -13.31
N ALA A 480 -3.04 21.77 -13.93
CA ALA A 480 -2.08 22.57 -13.19
C ALA A 480 -2.89 23.44 -12.24
N VAL A 481 -2.50 23.49 -10.98
CA VAL A 481 -2.83 24.65 -10.16
C VAL A 481 -2.17 25.89 -10.80
N PRO A 482 -2.79 27.08 -10.70
CA PRO A 482 -2.15 28.31 -11.15
C PRO A 482 -0.79 28.41 -10.45
N ARG A 483 0.26 28.71 -11.22
CA ARG A 483 1.62 28.79 -10.71
C ARG A 483 2.34 30.01 -11.22
N ILE A 484 3.27 30.51 -10.42
CA ILE A 484 4.22 31.53 -10.82
C ILE A 484 5.61 31.08 -10.41
N ARG A 485 6.53 31.06 -11.38
CA ARG A 485 7.94 30.86 -11.11
C ARG A 485 8.60 32.21 -10.92
N TYR A 486 9.17 32.45 -9.74
CA TYR A 486 9.71 33.74 -9.34
C TYR A 486 11.17 33.60 -8.92
N LEU A 487 12.06 34.44 -9.48
CA LEU A 487 13.46 34.48 -9.07
C LEU A 487 13.55 35.21 -7.73
N HIS A 488 14.03 34.52 -6.70
CA HIS A 488 14.15 35.12 -5.38
C HIS A 488 15.28 36.14 -5.35
N GLU A 489 14.99 37.33 -4.84
CA GLU A 489 15.96 38.40 -4.64
C GLU A 489 16.30 38.58 -3.15
N PRO A 490 17.42 38.04 -2.66
CA PRO A 490 17.75 37.99 -1.23
C PRO A 490 17.86 39.35 -0.54
N SER A 491 18.05 40.43 -1.30
CA SER A 491 18.20 41.79 -0.78
C SER A 491 16.88 42.53 -0.54
N VAL A 492 15.78 42.02 -1.11
CA VAL A 492 14.46 42.68 -1.08
C VAL A 492 13.39 41.75 -0.53
N ASP A 493 13.48 40.46 -0.84
CA ASP A 493 12.44 39.50 -0.49
C ASP A 493 12.55 39.02 0.94
N HIS A 494 11.43 39.13 1.63
CA HIS A 494 11.25 38.56 2.95
C HIS A 494 10.54 37.21 2.88
N SER A 495 10.56 36.45 3.97
CA SER A 495 10.00 35.09 3.99
C SER A 495 8.46 35.09 4.04
N ASP A 496 7.85 36.15 4.54
CA ASP A 496 6.40 36.34 4.68
C ASP A 496 5.77 37.20 3.59
N ASP A 497 6.59 37.60 2.63
CA ASP A 497 6.16 38.12 1.37
C ASP A 497 5.34 37.09 0.60
N TYR A 498 4.39 37.56 -0.20
CA TYR A 498 3.52 36.70 -0.98
C TYR A 498 3.18 37.29 -2.34
N PHE A 499 2.74 36.40 -3.23
CA PHE A 499 1.87 36.78 -4.32
C PHE A 499 0.44 36.37 -3.99
N GLU A 500 -0.52 37.14 -4.49
CA GLU A 500 -1.95 36.86 -4.42
C GLU A 500 -2.49 36.88 -5.83
N ILE A 501 -3.22 35.83 -6.21
CA ILE A 501 -4.12 35.92 -7.35
C ILE A 501 -5.52 36.16 -6.83
N ARG A 502 -6.25 37.11 -7.43
CA ARG A 502 -7.59 37.47 -6.98
C ARG A 502 -8.52 37.79 -8.13
N ASN A 503 -9.81 37.64 -7.90
CA ASN A 503 -10.86 38.10 -8.79
C ASN A 503 -11.88 38.87 -7.95
N GLU A 504 -11.99 40.18 -8.20
CA GLU A 504 -12.87 41.07 -7.43
C GLU A 504 -14.36 40.85 -7.77
N GLU A 505 -14.68 40.38 -8.98
CA GLU A 505 -16.06 40.12 -9.41
C GLU A 505 -16.71 38.96 -8.66
N HIS A 506 -15.91 37.94 -8.33
CA HIS A 506 -16.36 36.71 -7.68
C HIS A 506 -15.90 36.59 -6.22
N ASP A 507 -15.39 37.68 -5.61
CA ASP A 507 -14.92 37.74 -4.22
C ASP A 507 -13.99 36.58 -3.85
N TRP A 508 -13.04 36.28 -4.75
CA TRP A 508 -12.14 35.15 -4.60
C TRP A 508 -10.68 35.62 -4.59
N SER A 509 -9.86 35.07 -3.68
CA SER A 509 -8.42 35.22 -3.76
C SER A 509 -7.65 34.06 -3.15
N SER A 510 -6.40 33.92 -3.59
CA SER A 510 -5.47 32.90 -3.13
C SER A 510 -4.08 33.49 -2.96
N ARG A 511 -3.46 33.27 -1.79
CA ARG A 511 -2.12 33.78 -1.45
C ARG A 511 -1.08 32.68 -1.37
N ALA A 512 0.07 32.92 -2.01
CA ALA A 512 1.24 32.06 -1.96
C ALA A 512 2.42 32.80 -1.29
N TYR A 513 2.70 32.43 -0.03
CA TYR A 513 3.77 33.04 0.80
C TYR A 513 5.14 32.40 0.54
N PHE A 514 6.22 33.18 0.44
CA PHE A 514 7.56 32.72 0.07
C PHE A 514 8.17 31.66 0.97
N ARG A 515 7.97 31.77 2.29
CA ARG A 515 8.37 30.76 3.29
C ARG A 515 7.70 29.41 3.07
N SER A 516 6.62 29.38 2.29
CA SER A 516 5.90 28.16 1.94
C SER A 516 6.44 27.52 0.68
N PHE A 517 7.52 28.02 0.06
CA PHE A 517 8.04 27.42 -1.17
C PHE A 517 9.57 27.47 -1.15
N PRO A 518 10.28 26.34 -1.14
CA PRO A 518 11.75 26.33 -1.14
C PRO A 518 12.32 26.90 -2.44
N LEU A 519 13.62 27.24 -2.41
CA LEU A 519 14.37 27.62 -3.61
C LEU A 519 14.79 26.37 -4.37
N ASP A 520 14.67 26.40 -5.70
CA ASP A 520 15.26 25.41 -6.58
C ASP A 520 16.78 25.64 -6.77
N GLU A 521 17.46 24.72 -7.47
CA GLU A 521 18.91 24.81 -7.73
C GLU A 521 19.31 26.05 -8.55
N GLU A 522 18.35 26.67 -9.26
CA GLU A 522 18.53 27.86 -10.08
C GLU A 522 18.17 29.17 -9.32
N GLY A 523 17.72 29.07 -8.07
CA GLY A 523 17.36 30.22 -7.22
C GLY A 523 15.91 30.70 -7.36
N TYR A 524 15.04 29.95 -8.03
CA TYR A 524 13.62 30.30 -8.18
C TYR A 524 12.74 29.66 -7.11
N ARG A 525 11.62 30.30 -6.81
CA ARG A 525 10.48 29.72 -6.08
C ARG A 525 9.34 29.46 -7.05
N THR A 526 8.80 28.24 -7.04
CA THR A 526 7.57 27.90 -7.77
C THR A 526 6.40 28.06 -6.81
N LEU A 527 5.68 29.17 -6.94
CA LEU A 527 4.55 29.52 -6.10
C LEU A 527 3.28 28.92 -6.70
N CYS A 528 2.55 28.14 -5.90
CA CYS A 528 1.30 27.51 -6.31
C CYS A 528 0.12 28.20 -5.62
N PHE A 529 -0.97 28.41 -6.35
CA PHE A 529 -2.18 29.05 -5.85
C PHE A 529 -3.36 28.06 -5.84
N ASP A 530 -4.37 28.36 -5.04
CA ASP A 530 -5.66 27.67 -5.09
C ASP A 530 -6.32 27.91 -6.47
N LEU A 531 -7.09 26.93 -6.92
CA LEU A 531 -7.86 27.06 -8.15
C LEU A 531 -9.11 27.92 -7.88
N PRO A 532 -9.43 28.87 -8.77
CA PRO A 532 -10.60 29.70 -8.59
C PRO A 532 -11.89 28.96 -8.99
N PRO A 533 -13.07 29.51 -8.62
CA PRO A 533 -14.37 29.03 -9.09
C PRO A 533 -14.46 28.94 -10.62
N PRO A 534 -15.31 28.06 -11.19
CA PRO A 534 -15.45 27.88 -12.64
C PRO A 534 -15.77 29.15 -13.43
N GLU A 535 -16.40 30.12 -12.76
CA GLU A 535 -16.79 31.42 -13.33
C GLU A 535 -15.58 32.36 -13.52
N VAL A 536 -14.47 32.11 -12.81
CA VAL A 536 -13.27 32.94 -12.85
C VAL A 536 -12.40 32.55 -14.03
N GLU A 537 -12.54 33.27 -15.13
CA GLU A 537 -11.68 33.13 -16.30
C GLU A 537 -10.42 33.99 -16.23
N HIS A 538 -10.44 35.07 -15.44
CA HIS A 538 -9.36 36.05 -15.33
C HIS A 538 -9.06 36.40 -13.88
N VAL A 539 -7.79 36.64 -13.56
CA VAL A 539 -7.32 37.02 -12.23
C VAL A 539 -6.36 38.19 -12.27
N ASP A 540 -6.33 38.99 -11.21
CA ASP A 540 -5.29 39.99 -10.97
C ASP A 540 -4.17 39.36 -10.17
N LEU A 541 -2.93 39.71 -10.52
CA LEU A 541 -1.74 39.31 -9.77
C LEU A 541 -1.25 40.45 -8.90
N VAL A 542 -1.20 40.21 -7.60
CA VAL A 542 -0.80 41.18 -6.59
C VAL A 542 0.43 40.67 -5.83
N ARG A 543 1.41 41.53 -5.61
CA ARG A 543 2.55 41.29 -4.70
C ARG A 543 2.25 41.94 -3.36
N GLY A 544 2.23 41.16 -2.29
CA GLY A 544 2.21 41.67 -0.93
C GLY A 544 3.60 41.63 -0.33
N ALA A 545 4.25 42.78 -0.19
CA ALA A 545 5.60 42.90 0.37
C ALA A 545 5.58 43.70 1.67
N HIS A 546 6.40 43.31 2.65
CA HIS A 546 6.64 44.14 3.81
C HIS A 546 7.61 45.27 3.43
N ALA A 547 7.20 46.53 3.58
CA ALA A 547 8.11 47.66 3.36
C ALA A 547 8.97 47.99 4.59
N ASP A 548 8.57 47.51 5.77
CA ASP A 548 9.24 47.75 7.04
C ASP A 548 9.00 46.54 7.98
N PRO A 549 10.02 45.66 8.18
CA PRO A 549 9.91 44.48 9.03
C PRO A 549 9.57 44.81 10.49
N GLY A 550 9.98 45.98 10.98
CA GLY A 550 9.76 46.44 12.37
C GLY A 550 8.31 46.88 12.62
N LYS A 551 7.64 47.48 11.63
CA LYS A 551 6.29 48.05 11.80
C LYS A 551 5.13 47.13 11.41
N GLY A 552 5.39 46.02 10.72
CA GLY A 552 4.33 45.08 10.33
C GLY A 552 3.40 45.58 9.21
N LEU A 553 3.74 46.69 8.54
CA LEU A 553 2.95 47.25 7.44
C LEU A 553 3.23 46.47 6.15
N GLN A 554 2.19 45.83 5.62
CA GLN A 554 2.21 45.20 4.30
C GLN A 554 1.77 46.20 3.23
N HIS A 555 2.57 46.33 2.18
CA HIS A 555 2.22 47.06 0.97
C HIS A 555 1.86 46.06 -0.12
N THR A 556 0.67 46.23 -0.69
CA THR A 556 0.22 45.45 -1.84
C THR A 556 0.41 46.26 -3.12
N ILE A 557 1.07 45.67 -4.10
CA ILE A 557 1.27 46.25 -5.43
C ILE A 557 0.63 45.30 -6.42
N THR A 558 -0.33 45.79 -7.21
CA THR A 558 -0.84 45.03 -8.34
C THR A 558 0.19 45.01 -9.45
N ILE A 559 0.66 43.82 -9.82
CA ILE A 559 1.67 43.62 -10.85
C ILE A 559 1.01 43.63 -12.22
N ASP A 560 -0.09 42.88 -12.34
CA ASP A 560 -0.83 42.77 -13.58
C ASP A 560 -2.32 42.54 -13.27
N ASN A 561 -3.18 42.95 -14.19
CA ASN A 561 -4.62 42.83 -14.05
C ASN A 561 -5.17 41.95 -15.17
N THR A 562 -6.23 41.20 -14.86
CA THR A 562 -7.00 40.48 -15.87
C THR A 562 -6.17 39.44 -16.65
N ILE A 563 -5.25 38.76 -15.97
CA ILE A 563 -4.49 37.64 -16.54
C ILE A 563 -5.46 36.48 -16.80
N PRO A 564 -5.52 35.93 -18.02
CA PRO A 564 -6.29 34.72 -18.28
C PRO A 564 -5.78 33.59 -17.41
N LEU A 565 -6.66 32.94 -16.65
CA LEU A 565 -6.27 31.87 -15.73
C LEU A 565 -5.47 30.78 -16.44
N SER A 566 -5.80 30.48 -17.70
CA SER A 566 -5.09 29.52 -18.55
C SER A 566 -3.58 29.77 -18.70
N GLU A 567 -3.12 31.02 -18.59
CA GLU A 567 -1.69 31.36 -18.67
C GLU A 567 -0.93 30.99 -17.38
N LEU A 568 -1.65 30.78 -16.28
CA LEU A 568 -1.08 30.37 -15.00
C LEU A 568 -1.14 28.85 -14.80
N LEU A 569 -1.92 28.13 -15.61
CA LEU A 569 -2.11 26.67 -15.52
C LEU A 569 -1.00 25.87 -16.25
N GLY A 570 0.22 26.38 -16.34
CA GLY A 570 1.33 25.64 -16.97
C GLY A 570 2.48 26.50 -17.41
#